data_AF-A0A351Y462-F1
#
_entry.id   AF-A0A351Y462-F1
#
_cell.length_a   1.000
_cell.length_b   1.000
_cell.length_c   1.000
_cell.angle_alpha   90.00
_cell.angle_beta   90.00
_cell.angle_gamma   90.00
#
_symmetry.space_group_name_H-M   'P 1'
#
loop_
_entity.id
_entity.type
_entity.pdbx_description
1 polymer ?
#
loop_
_entity_poly.entity_id
_entity_poly.type
_entity_poly.pdbx_seq_one_letter_code
_entity_poly.pdbx_strand_id
1 'polypeptide(L)' 'MLVQIIHVGEDTGNITEVLKKMADFYRDMLQTKIDILMSLIEPLLMALIAIVIGVIVGSIFLPMAELVNVIK' A
#
# COMPACT_ATOMS: atom_id res chain seq x y z
N MET A 1 -21.32 -19.55 -4.57
CA MET A 1 -21.75 -18.42 -3.71
C MET A 1 -22.43 -17.29 -4.49
N LEU A 2 -21.77 -16.66 -5.48
CA LEU A 2 -22.37 -15.54 -6.23
C LEU A 2 -23.74 -15.89 -6.85
N VAL A 3 -23.79 -17.05 -7.51
CA VAL A 3 -25.01 -17.58 -8.15
C VAL A 3 -26.14 -17.81 -7.14
N GLN A 4 -25.83 -18.30 -5.92
CA GLN A 4 -26.83 -18.51 -4.86
C GLN A 4 -27.40 -17.20 -4.32
N ILE A 5 -26.57 -16.17 -4.15
CA ILE A 5 -27.03 -14.87 -3.66
C ILE A 5 -27.95 -14.20 -4.69
N ILE A 6 -27.60 -14.32 -5.98
CA ILE A 6 -28.44 -13.83 -7.08
C ILE A 6 -29.76 -14.63 -7.14
N HIS A 7 -29.70 -15.96 -7.02
CA HIS A 7 -30.90 -16.82 -7.00
C HIS A 7 -31.86 -16.46 -5.85
N VAL A 8 -31.32 -16.21 -4.65
CA VAL A 8 -32.13 -15.78 -3.49
C VAL A 8 -32.74 -14.39 -3.72
N GLY A 9 -32.01 -13.49 -4.39
CA GLY A 9 -32.53 -12.17 -4.80
C GLY A 9 -33.64 -12.27 -5.84
N GLU A 10 -33.56 -13.25 -6.73
CA GLU A 10 -34.58 -13.53 -7.75
C GLU A 10 -35.84 -14.17 -7.12
N ASP A 11 -35.66 -15.17 -6.25
CA ASP A 11 -36.75 -15.87 -5.53
C ASP A 11 -37.52 -14.94 -4.57
N THR A 12 -36.86 -13.90 -4.04
CA THR A 12 -37.47 -12.89 -3.16
C THR A 12 -37.98 -11.65 -3.91
N GLY A 13 -37.79 -11.60 -5.23
CA GLY A 13 -38.17 -10.46 -6.07
C GLY A 13 -37.35 -9.19 -5.82
N ASN A 14 -36.22 -9.28 -5.12
CA ASN A 14 -35.41 -8.15 -4.65
C ASN A 14 -34.00 -8.10 -5.27
N ILE A 15 -33.88 -8.55 -6.52
CA ILE A 15 -32.59 -8.70 -7.22
C ILE A 15 -31.81 -7.38 -7.30
N THR A 16 -32.50 -6.25 -7.42
CA THR A 16 -31.90 -4.91 -7.47
C THR A 16 -31.16 -4.57 -6.17
N GLU A 17 -31.74 -4.88 -5.01
CA GLU A 17 -31.10 -4.64 -3.72
C GLU A 17 -29.91 -5.57 -3.50
N VAL A 18 -30.03 -6.83 -3.93
CA VAL A 18 -28.95 -7.81 -3.84
C VAL A 18 -27.75 -7.41 -4.71
N LEU A 19 -27.98 -6.98 -5.95
CA LEU A 19 -26.92 -6.49 -6.84
C LEU A 19 -26.24 -5.24 -6.28
N LYS A 20 -26.99 -4.34 -5.64
CA LYS A 20 -26.44 -3.15 -5.00
C LYS A 20 -25.54 -3.52 -3.81
N LYS A 21 -25.97 -4.44 -2.95
CA LYS A 21 -25.14 -4.98 -1.85
C LYS A 21 -23.88 -5.67 -2.36
N MET A 22 -23.94 -6.36 -3.49
CA MET A 22 -22.74 -6.93 -4.12
C MET A 22 -21.78 -5.85 -4.61
N ALA A 23 -22.28 -4.81 -5.27
CA ALA A 23 -21.44 -3.70 -5.72
C ALA A 23 -20.72 -3.03 -4.54
N ASP A 24 -21.43 -2.79 -3.44
CA ASP A 24 -20.85 -2.23 -2.22
C ASP A 24 -19.81 -3.18 -1.60
N PHE A 25 -20.11 -4.49 -1.52
CA PHE A 25 -19.17 -5.50 -1.02
C PHE A 25 -17.86 -5.55 -1.83
N TYR A 26 -17.95 -5.53 -3.17
CA TYR A 26 -16.76 -5.51 -4.02
C TYR A 26 -16.00 -4.19 -3.90
N ARG A 27 -16.70 -3.07 -3.72
CA ARG A 27 -16.06 -1.77 -3.46
C ARG A 27 -15.28 -1.78 -2.15
N ASP A 28 -15.84 -2.32 -1.08
CA ASP A 28 -15.17 -2.40 0.22
C ASP A 28 -13.96 -3.34 0.19
N MET A 29 -14.09 -4.48 -0.49
CA MET A 29 -12.95 -5.38 -0.73
C MET A 29 -11.85 -4.71 -1.55
N LEU A 30 -12.22 -3.93 -2.57
CA LEU A 30 -11.26 -3.19 -3.39
C LEU A 30 -10.57 -2.11 -2.56
N GLN A 31 -11.31 -1.34 -1.77
CA GLN A 31 -10.74 -0.33 -0.88
C GLN A 31 -9.76 -0.95 0.10
N THR A 32 -10.14 -2.04 0.75
CA THR A 32 -9.26 -2.79 1.68
C THR A 32 -7.98 -3.25 0.98
N LYS A 33 -8.07 -3.75 -0.26
CA LYS A 33 -6.90 -4.15 -1.04
C LYS A 33 -6.00 -2.97 -1.37
N ILE A 34 -6.58 -1.83 -1.74
CA ILE A 34 -5.84 -0.60 -1.99
C ILE A 34 -5.12 -0.15 -0.72
N ASP A 35 -5.81 -0.16 0.43
CA ASP A 35 -5.22 0.26 1.71
C ASP A 35 -4.03 -0.64 2.09
N ILE A 36 -4.15 -1.96 1.88
CA ILE A 36 -3.05 -2.90 2.08
C ILE A 36 -1.88 -2.60 1.12
N LEU A 37 -2.16 -2.34 -0.15
CA LEU A 37 -1.11 -1.99 -1.11
C LEU A 37 -0.39 -0.69 -0.70
N MET A 38 -1.15 0.32 -0.27
CA MET A 38 -0.60 1.59 0.20
C MET A 38 0.26 1.38 1.46
N SER A 39 -0.18 0.53 2.40
CA SER A 39 0.56 0.20 3.62
C SER A 39 1.92 -0.47 3.37
N LEU A 40 2.10 -1.10 2.20
CA LEU A 40 3.38 -1.69 1.78
C LEU A 40 4.23 -0.74 0.95
N ILE A 41 3.59 0.14 0.17
CA ILE A 41 4.29 1.16 -0.64
C ILE A 41 5.00 2.17 0.28
N GLU A 42 4.37 2.60 1.37
CA GLU A 42 4.94 3.57 2.30
C GLU A 42 6.31 3.13 2.89
N PRO A 43 6.46 1.95 3.51
CA PRO A 43 7.76 1.50 4.02
C PRO A 43 8.80 1.28 2.93
N LEU A 44 8.39 0.87 1.72
CA LEU A 44 9.30 0.75 0.57
C LEU A 44 9.90 2.10 0.18
N LEU A 45 9.06 3.14 0.09
CA LEU A 45 9.50 4.50 -0.22
C LEU A 45 10.41 5.06 0.88
N MET A 46 10.08 4.84 2.16
CA MET A 46 10.95 5.24 3.28
C MET A 46 12.31 4.54 3.21
N ALA A 47 12.36 3.23 2.91
CA ALA A 47 13.61 2.50 2.77
C ALA A 47 14.47 3.07 1.63
N LEU A 48 13.85 3.41 0.49
CA LEU A 48 14.54 4.03 -0.63
C LEU A 48 15.10 5.41 -0.25
N ILE A 49 14.32 6.25 0.43
CA ILE A 49 14.76 7.56 0.92
C ILE A 49 15.93 7.41 1.90
N ALA A 50 15.85 6.46 2.82
CA ALA A 50 16.91 6.18 3.79
C ALA A 50 18.23 5.78 3.10
N ILE A 51 18.18 4.97 2.04
CA ILE A 51 19.35 4.60 1.25
C ILE A 51 19.95 5.84 0.57
N VAL A 52 19.14 6.66 -0.10
CA VAL A 52 19.61 7.86 -0.79
C VAL A 52 20.29 8.82 0.19
N ILE A 53 19.64 9.09 1.33
CA ILE A 53 20.20 9.95 2.38
C ILE A 53 21.48 9.34 2.95
N GLY A 54 21.51 8.03 3.18
CA GLY A 54 22.69 7.31 3.68
C GLY A 54 23.90 7.46 2.76
N VAL A 55 23.69 7.38 1.44
CA VAL A 55 24.74 7.60 0.44
C VAL A 55 25.24 9.05 0.45
N ILE A 56 24.33 10.03 0.53
CA ILE A 56 24.70 11.46 0.60
C ILE A 56 25.55 11.73 1.84
N VAL A 57 25.09 11.29 3.02
CA VAL A 57 25.81 11.50 4.28
C VAL A 57 27.14 10.77 4.25
N GLY A 58 27.19 9.52 3.78
CA GLY A 58 28.44 8.77 3.63
C GLY A 58 29.44 9.47 2.73
N SER A 59 28.98 10.06 1.62
CA SER A 59 29.83 10.78 0.67
C SER A 59 30.45 12.05 1.26
N ILE A 60 29.83 12.65 2.27
CA ILE A 60 30.33 13.85 2.95
C ILE A 60 31.14 13.50 4.20
N PHE A 61 30.68 12.52 4.98
CA PHE A 61 31.28 12.16 6.27
C PHE A 61 32.63 11.46 6.11
N LEU A 62 32.78 10.55 5.14
CA LEU A 62 34.04 9.85 4.87
C LEU A 62 35.20 10.80 4.55
N PRO A 63 35.11 11.73 3.57
CA PRO A 63 36.22 12.65 3.31
C PRO A 63 36.44 13.64 4.46
N MET A 64 35.38 14.00 5.20
CA MET A 64 35.54 14.84 6.39
C MET A 64 36.35 14.13 7.49
N ALA A 65 36.14 12.83 7.69
CA ALA A 65 36.92 12.02 8.62
C ALA A 65 38.38 11.88 8.19
N GLU A 66 38.64 11.72 6.89
CA GLU A 66 40.00 11.70 6.35
C GLU A 66 40.73 13.04 6.56
N LEU A 67 40.07 14.17 6.32
CA LEU A 67 40.63 15.50 6.57
C LEU A 67 41.02 15.70 8.05
N VAL A 68 40.21 15.22 8.99
CA VAL A 68 40.52 15.28 10.43
C VAL A 68 41.74 14.43 10.77
N ASN A 69 41.90 13.26 10.15
CA ASN A 69 43.08 12.40 10.36
C ASN A 69 44.36 12.97 9.74
N VAL A 70 44.27 13.76 8.67
CA VAL A 70 45.43 14.42 8.05
C VAL A 70 45.93 15.60 8.88
N ILE A 71 45.06 16.25 9.65
CA ILE A 71 45.39 17.41 10.49
C ILE A 71 45.95 17.00 11.87
N LYS A 72 45.71 15.77 12.31
CA LYS A 72 46.30 15.18 13.53
C LYS A 72 47.65 14.54 13.25
#